data_AF-A0A314KWP3-F1
#
_entry.id   AF-A0A314KWP3-F1
#
_cell.length_a   1.000
_cell.length_b   1.000
_cell.length_c   1.000
_cell.angle_alpha   90.00
_cell.angle_beta   90.00
_cell.angle_gamma   90.00
#
_symmetry.space_group_name_H-M   'P 1'
#
loop_
_entity.id
_entity.type
_entity.pdbx_description
1 polymer ?
#
loop_
_entity_poly.entity_id
_entity_poly.type
_entity_poly.pdbx_seq_one_letter_code
_entity_poly.pdbx_strand_id
1 'polypeptide(L)'
;MVGPGDPVSYFYDEPVLLIPECDGVRILSNMSMEFLHRVPDSTVSIFQIGSTLPAALLYDALDHFDRRSAKADENLRLIRSSLPEAVEACIDAAGHEFDVSLQWTLLRAANYGQAFC
;
A
#
# COMPACT_ATOMS: atom_id res chain seq x y z
N MET A 1 -10.57 -7.35 18.97
CA MET A 1 -9.17 -6.90 19.00
C MET A 1 -8.55 -7.29 17.67
N VAL A 2 -8.10 -6.32 16.88
CA VAL A 2 -7.42 -6.57 15.60
C VAL A 2 -6.14 -5.76 15.59
N GLY A 3 -4.99 -6.43 15.47
CA GLY A 3 -3.68 -5.80 15.34
C GLY A 3 -2.54 -6.64 15.96
N PRO A 4 -1.34 -6.66 15.36
CA PRO A 4 -0.15 -7.30 15.94
C PRO A 4 0.52 -6.47 17.07
N GLY A 5 -0.12 -5.38 17.53
CA GLY A 5 0.37 -4.45 18.55
C GLY A 5 -0.72 -4.05 19.54
N ASP A 6 -0.82 -2.76 19.86
CA ASP A 6 -1.87 -2.26 20.77
C ASP A 6 -3.28 -2.48 20.20
N PRO A 7 -4.26 -2.87 21.03
CA PRO A 7 -5.60 -3.16 20.56
C PRO A 7 -6.31 -1.89 20.09
N VAL A 8 -6.69 -1.87 18.81
CA VAL A 8 -7.61 -0.86 18.27
C VAL A 8 -9.04 -1.27 18.61
N SER A 9 -9.81 -0.31 19.15
CA SER A 9 -11.22 -0.49 19.48
C SER A 9 -12.10 0.25 18.48
N TYR A 10 -13.05 -0.47 17.89
CA TYR A 10 -14.07 0.08 17.01
C TYR A 10 -15.40 0.08 17.75
N PHE A 11 -16.05 1.24 17.81
CA PHE A 11 -17.32 1.42 18.50
C PHE A 11 -18.44 1.56 17.47
N TYR A 12 -19.56 0.87 17.72
CA TYR A 12 -20.73 0.87 16.87
C TYR A 12 -21.95 1.28 17.72
N ASP A 13 -22.75 2.21 17.20
CA ASP A 13 -23.96 2.72 17.88
C ASP A 13 -25.17 1.79 17.71
N GLU A 14 -25.07 0.79 16.83
CA GLU A 14 -26.11 -0.19 16.55
C GLU A 14 -25.59 -1.63 16.64
N PRO A 15 -26.46 -2.64 16.82
CA PRO A 15 -26.05 -4.04 16.81
C PRO A 15 -25.40 -4.41 15.46
N VAL A 16 -24.22 -5.03 15.53
CA VAL A 16 -23.49 -5.51 14.36
C VAL A 16 -23.36 -7.03 14.35
N LEU A 17 -23.34 -7.62 13.16
CA LEU A 17 -23.01 -9.01 12.93
C LEU A 17 -21.57 -9.11 12.41
N LEU A 18 -20.77 -9.95 13.05
CA LEU A 18 -19.39 -10.23 12.63
C LEU A 18 -19.35 -11.55 11.87
N ILE A 19 -18.84 -11.52 10.64
CA ILE A 19 -18.68 -12.68 9.77
C ILE A 19 -17.18 -12.88 9.52
N PRO A 20 -16.57 -14.00 9.96
CA PRO A 20 -15.18 -14.26 9.71
C PRO A 20 -14.94 -14.63 8.24
N GLU A 21 -13.87 -14.08 7.65
CA GLU A 21 -13.39 -14.39 6.30
C GLU A 21 -11.93 -14.86 6.34
N CYS A 22 -11.38 -15.30 5.21
CA CYS A 22 -10.01 -15.85 5.19
C CYS A 22 -8.93 -14.79 5.49
N ASP A 23 -9.22 -13.53 5.24
CA ASP A 23 -8.31 -12.38 5.27
C ASP A 23 -8.77 -11.24 6.20
N GLY A 24 -9.90 -11.42 6.89
CA GLY A 24 -10.43 -10.40 7.79
C GLY A 24 -11.77 -10.75 8.44
N VAL A 25 -12.49 -9.72 8.88
CA VAL A 25 -13.82 -9.81 9.45
C VAL A 25 -14.73 -8.84 8.72
N ARG A 26 -15.79 -9.37 8.10
CA ARG A 26 -16.87 -8.55 7.57
C ARG A 26 -17.81 -8.16 8.71
N ILE A 27 -18.10 -6.86 8.81
CA ILE A 27 -18.95 -6.27 9.82
C ILE A 27 -20.21 -5.77 9.12
N LEU A 28 -21.35 -6.34 9.48
CA LEU A 28 -22.64 -5.95 8.94
C LEU A 28 -23.45 -5.22 9.99
N SER A 29 -23.97 -4.07 9.60
CA SER A 29 -24.96 -3.32 10.36
C SER A 29 -26.24 -3.21 9.53
N ASN A 30 -27.26 -2.49 10.03
CA ASN A 30 -28.46 -2.25 9.23
C ASN A 30 -28.21 -1.22 8.11
N MET A 31 -27.14 -0.41 8.24
CA MET A 31 -26.87 0.74 7.37
C MET A 31 -25.61 0.58 6.52
N SER A 32 -24.68 -0.30 6.91
CA SER A 32 -23.36 -0.46 6.30
C SER A 32 -22.91 -1.92 6.22
N MET A 33 -22.03 -2.17 5.25
CA MET A 33 -21.17 -3.34 5.20
C MET A 33 -19.74 -2.83 5.21
N GLU A 34 -18.98 -3.21 6.24
CA GLU A 34 -17.58 -2.83 6.42
C GLU A 34 -16.71 -4.10 6.41
N PHE A 35 -15.44 -3.94 6.04
CA PHE A 35 -14.48 -5.03 6.07
C PHE A 35 -13.25 -4.62 6.87
N LEU A 36 -12.99 -5.35 7.96
CA LEU A 36 -11.86 -5.12 8.84
C LEU A 36 -10.78 -6.16 8.54
N HIS A 37 -9.66 -5.69 8.03
CA HIS A 37 -8.48 -6.52 7.74
C HIS A 37 -7.20 -5.83 8.20
N ARG A 38 -6.12 -6.61 8.30
CA ARG A 38 -4.78 -6.06 8.53
C ARG A 38 -4.34 -5.34 7.25
N VAL A 39 -3.74 -4.16 7.41
CA VAL A 39 -3.10 -3.44 6.30
C VAL A 39 -1.98 -4.32 5.71
N PRO A 40 -1.96 -4.57 4.39
CA PRO A 40 -0.92 -5.37 3.73
C PRO A 40 0.48 -4.79 3.92
N ASP A 41 1.48 -5.67 4.00
CA ASP A 41 2.88 -5.27 4.22
C ASP A 41 3.46 -4.46 3.05
N SER A 42 3.01 -4.73 1.82
CA SER A 42 3.35 -3.93 0.63
C SER A 42 2.85 -2.49 0.75
N THR A 43 1.58 -2.28 1.08
CA THR A 43 0.99 -0.96 1.35
C THR A 43 1.72 -0.22 2.47
N VAL A 44 2.00 -0.91 3.59
CA VAL A 44 2.78 -0.32 4.70
C VAL A 44 4.17 0.08 4.22
N SER A 45 4.86 -0.77 3.45
CA SER A 45 6.22 -0.49 2.98
C SER A 45 6.32 0.77 2.12
N ILE A 46 5.26 1.12 1.41
CA ILE A 46 5.20 2.29 0.52
C ILE A 46 4.75 3.54 1.28
N PHE A 47 3.64 3.43 2.04
CA PHE A 47 2.94 4.61 2.58
C PHE A 47 3.21 4.89 4.06
N GLN A 48 3.96 4.02 4.76
CA GLN A 48 4.37 4.32 6.13
C GLN A 48 5.17 5.62 6.15
N ILE A 49 4.79 6.54 7.04
CA ILE A 49 5.45 7.84 7.18
C ILE A 49 6.93 7.63 7.49
N GLY A 50 7.78 8.23 6.66
CA GLY A 50 9.24 8.10 6.77
C GLY A 50 9.79 6.75 6.32
N SER A 51 9.01 5.96 5.57
CA SER A 51 9.52 4.74 4.95
C SER A 51 10.67 5.05 4.00
N THR A 52 11.80 4.39 4.22
CA THR A 52 12.95 4.39 3.32
C THR A 52 13.13 3.03 2.65
N LEU A 53 12.07 2.21 2.62
CA LEU A 53 12.10 0.90 1.99
C LEU A 53 12.11 1.03 0.46
N PRO A 54 12.59 0.00 -0.27
CA PRO A 54 12.73 0.08 -1.72
C PRO A 54 11.45 0.49 -2.47
N ALA A 55 10.29 -0.02 -2.05
CA ALA A 55 9.01 0.29 -2.67
C ALA A 55 8.58 1.77 -2.48
N ALA A 56 8.80 2.32 -1.28
CA ALA A 56 8.57 3.75 -1.02
C ALA A 56 9.49 4.63 -1.87
N LEU A 57 10.79 4.29 -1.94
CA LEU A 57 11.75 5.04 -2.74
C LEU A 57 11.46 4.97 -4.25
N LEU A 58 10.94 3.84 -4.74
CA LEU A 58 10.48 3.70 -6.13
C LEU A 58 9.25 4.57 -6.40
N TYR A 59 8.29 4.58 -5.47
CA TYR A 59 7.10 5.43 -5.55
C TYR A 59 7.48 6.93 -5.57
N ASP A 60 8.40 7.34 -4.70
CA ASP A 60 8.94 8.71 -4.68
C ASP A 60 9.75 9.03 -5.95
N ALA A 61 10.46 8.06 -6.50
CA ALA A 61 11.19 8.23 -7.76
C ALA A 61 10.24 8.56 -8.92
N LEU A 62 9.05 7.94 -8.96
CA LEU A 62 8.01 8.29 -9.93
C LEU A 62 7.52 9.74 -9.76
N ASP A 63 7.23 10.18 -8.54
CA ASP A 63 6.80 11.58 -8.29
C ASP A 63 7.91 12.57 -8.71
N HIS A 64 9.17 12.27 -8.39
CA HIS A 64 10.31 13.05 -8.86
C HIS A 64 10.47 13.04 -10.38
N PHE A 65 10.19 11.91 -11.04
CA PHE A 65 10.21 11.79 -12.49
C PHE A 65 9.13 12.65 -13.14
N ASP A 66 7.89 12.61 -12.63
CA ASP A 66 6.78 13.43 -13.11
C ASP A 66 7.09 14.94 -12.97
N ARG A 67 7.85 15.31 -11.93
CA ARG A 67 8.35 16.68 -11.70
C ARG A 67 9.65 17.02 -12.45
N ARG A 68 10.17 16.12 -13.28
CA ARG A 68 11.44 16.27 -14.02
C ARG A 68 12.64 16.57 -13.12
N SER A 69 12.68 15.98 -11.93
CA SER A 69 13.75 16.14 -10.96
C SER A 69 14.83 15.06 -11.13
N ALA A 70 16.10 15.45 -11.01
CA ALA A 70 17.22 14.51 -11.01
C ALA A 70 17.18 13.52 -9.82
N LYS A 71 16.43 13.85 -8.76
CA LYS A 71 16.21 12.98 -7.60
C LYS A 71 15.58 11.62 -7.95
N ALA A 72 14.88 11.53 -9.08
CA ALA A 72 14.33 10.26 -9.55
C ALA A 72 15.45 9.23 -9.81
N ASP A 73 16.52 9.64 -10.50
CA ASP A 73 17.68 8.79 -10.77
C ASP A 73 18.49 8.49 -9.50
N GLU A 74 18.59 9.47 -8.58
CA GLU A 74 19.22 9.26 -7.27
C GLU A 74 18.49 8.16 -6.49
N ASN A 75 17.16 8.21 -6.40
CA ASN A 75 16.36 7.21 -5.71
C ASN A 75 16.49 5.84 -6.36
N LEU A 76 16.41 5.74 -7.69
CA LEU A 76 16.59 4.47 -8.41
C LEU A 76 17.96 3.84 -8.14
N ARG A 77 19.03 4.65 -8.10
CA ARG A 77 20.38 4.15 -7.80
C ARG A 77 20.49 3.58 -6.39
N LEU A 78 19.80 4.17 -5.40
CA LEU A 78 19.80 3.67 -4.02
C LEU A 78 19.19 2.27 -3.91
N ILE A 79 18.22 1.94 -4.76
CA ILE A 79 17.45 0.69 -4.68
C ILE A 79 17.74 -0.27 -5.82
N ARG A 80 18.79 -0.04 -6.61
CA ARG A 80 19.08 -0.79 -7.85
C ARG A 80 19.10 -2.30 -7.66
N SER A 81 19.69 -2.78 -6.56
CA SER A 81 19.78 -4.22 -6.26
C SER A 81 18.47 -4.83 -5.78
N SER A 82 17.52 -4.01 -5.34
CA SER A 82 16.21 -4.40 -4.80
C SER A 82 15.05 -3.89 -5.67
N LEU A 83 15.35 -3.54 -6.92
CA LEU A 83 14.39 -2.95 -7.84
C LEU A 83 13.28 -3.94 -8.23
N PRO A 84 13.57 -5.22 -8.53
CA PRO A 84 12.53 -6.21 -8.79
C PRO A 84 11.54 -6.36 -7.62
N GLU A 85 12.04 -6.40 -6.39
CA GLU A 85 11.23 -6.52 -5.19
C GLU A 85 10.38 -5.26 -4.96
N ALA A 86 10.93 -4.07 -5.24
CA ALA A 86 10.18 -2.81 -5.17
C ALA A 86 9.04 -2.78 -6.20
N VAL A 87 9.29 -3.26 -7.42
CA VAL A 87 8.28 -3.36 -8.48
C VAL A 87 7.16 -4.32 -8.07
N GLU A 88 7.50 -5.51 -7.57
CA GLU A 88 6.52 -6.47 -7.06
C GLU A 88 5.69 -5.88 -5.91
N ALA A 89 6.31 -5.18 -4.97
CA ALA A 89 5.60 -4.53 -3.87
C ALA A 89 4.63 -3.44 -4.35
N CYS A 90 4.98 -2.65 -5.37
CA CYS A 90 4.06 -1.70 -5.97
C CYS A 90 2.86 -2.38 -6.67
N ILE A 91 3.08 -3.51 -7.34
CA ILE A 91 2.02 -4.31 -7.98
C ILE A 91 1.09 -4.91 -6.92
N ASP A 92 1.67 -5.50 -5.88
CA ASP A 92 0.92 -6.11 -4.77
C ASP A 92 0.08 -5.05 -4.04
N ALA A 93 0.68 -3.91 -3.67
CA ALA A 93 -0.04 -2.80 -3.06
C ALA A 93 -1.19 -2.30 -3.95
N ALA A 94 -1.00 -2.19 -5.27
CA ALA A 94 -2.06 -1.79 -6.20
C ALA A 94 -3.26 -2.75 -6.16
N GLY A 95 -3.04 -4.04 -5.89
CA GLY A 95 -4.11 -5.04 -5.72
C GLY A 95 -4.93 -4.87 -4.44
N HIS A 96 -4.42 -4.14 -3.46
CA HIS A 96 -5.06 -3.90 -2.18
C HIS A 96 -5.71 -2.52 -2.03
N GLU A 97 -5.41 -1.59 -2.93
CA GLU A 97 -6.02 -0.25 -2.93
C GLU A 97 -7.42 -0.26 -3.52
N PHE A 98 -8.30 0.60 -3.01
CA PHE A 98 -9.66 0.81 -3.57
C PHE A 98 -9.78 2.10 -4.39
N ASP A 99 -8.89 3.07 -4.18
CA ASP A 99 -8.84 4.29 -5.00
C ASP A 99 -8.15 4.00 -6.34
N VAL A 100 -8.93 4.05 -7.42
CA VAL A 100 -8.46 3.82 -8.80
C VAL A 100 -7.29 4.74 -9.16
N SER A 101 -7.28 5.98 -8.66
CA SER A 101 -6.20 6.95 -8.90
C SER A 101 -4.88 6.46 -8.29
N LEU A 102 -4.95 5.90 -7.09
CA LEU A 102 -3.80 5.38 -6.36
C LEU A 102 -3.33 4.05 -6.94
N GLN A 103 -4.27 3.14 -7.27
CA GLN A 103 -3.99 1.91 -8.01
C GLN A 103 -3.19 2.21 -9.28
N TRP A 104 -3.64 3.18 -10.08
CA TRP A 104 -2.97 3.56 -11.32
C TRP A 104 -1.57 4.13 -11.07
N THR A 105 -1.41 4.93 -10.01
CA THR A 105 -0.12 5.52 -9.64
C THR A 105 0.88 4.45 -9.19
N LEU A 106 0.45 3.47 -8.39
CA LEU A 106 1.27 2.33 -7.98
C LEU A 106 1.71 1.48 -9.19
N LEU A 107 0.79 1.20 -10.12
CA LEU A 107 1.13 0.48 -11.35
C LEU A 107 2.08 1.28 -12.26
N ARG A 108 1.97 2.61 -12.28
CA ARG A 108 2.95 3.47 -12.96
C ARG A 108 4.32 3.41 -12.31
N ALA A 109 4.41 3.36 -10.99
CA ALA A 109 5.67 3.24 -10.29
C ALA A 109 6.34 1.89 -10.61
N ALA A 110 5.56 0.81 -10.62
CA ALA A 110 6.01 -0.51 -11.04
C ALA A 110 6.51 -0.51 -12.49
N ASN A 111 5.74 0.07 -13.43
CA ASN A 111 6.13 0.17 -14.84
C ASN A 111 7.40 1.02 -15.04
N TYR A 112 7.52 2.11 -14.29
CA TYR A 112 8.70 2.96 -14.28
C TYR A 112 9.94 2.19 -13.81
N GLY A 113 9.85 1.49 -12.68
CA GLY A 113 10.94 0.64 -12.16
C GLY A 113 11.33 -0.48 -13.12
N GLN A 114 10.35 -1.12 -13.76
CA GLN A 114 10.58 -2.20 -14.73
C GLN A 114 11.51 -1.78 -15.88
N ALA A 115 11.50 -0.51 -16.29
CA ALA A 115 12.39 -0.01 -17.35
C ALA A 115 13.88 -0.02 -16.96
N PHE A 116 14.21 -0.23 -15.68
CA PHE A 116 15.56 -0.22 -15.13
C PHE A 116 15.95 -1.52 -14.40
N CYS A 117 15.08 -2.54 -14.45
CA CYS A 117 15.35 -3.89 -13.95
C CYS A 117 16.36 -4.64 -14.83
#